data_AF-A0A136Q4W6-F1
#
_entry.id   AF-A0A136Q4W6-F1
#
_cell.length_a   1.000
_cell.length_b   1.000
_cell.length_c   1.000
_cell.angle_alpha   90.00
_cell.angle_beta   90.00
_cell.angle_gamma   90.00
#
_symmetry.space_group_name_H-M   'P 1'
#
loop_
_entity.id
_entity.type
_entity.pdbx_description
1 polymer ?
#
loop_
_entity_poly.entity_id
_entity_poly.type
_entity_poly.pdbx_seq_one_letter_code
_entity_poly.pdbx_strand_id
1 'polypeptide(L)' 'MEYKVIVRDRETGEEKYIKGLNRADSEKEALTQARDAGKQVYISWADANGRSGYLNRDGMTDKCPGEPW' A
#
# COMPACT_ATOMS: atom_id res chain seq x y z
N MET A 1 13.58 1.04 -7.33
CA MET A 1 12.46 1.52 -6.50
C MET A 1 11.61 0.30 -6.20
N GLU A 2 11.53 -0.06 -4.92
CA GLU A 2 10.76 -1.20 -4.44
C GLU A 2 9.37 -0.71 -4.04
N TYR A 3 8.34 -1.49 -4.37
CA TYR A 3 6.98 -1.26 -3.92
C TYR A 3 6.51 -2.45 -3.11
N LYS A 4 5.75 -2.16 -2.05
CA LYS A 4 5.17 -3.14 -1.15
C LYS A 4 3.73 -2.74 -0.87
N VAL A 5 2.79 -3.61 -1.18
CA VAL A 5 1.38 -3.46 -0.79
C VAL A 5 1.25 -3.93 0.65
N ILE A 6 0.59 -3.13 1.46
CA ILE A 6 0.31 -3.39 2.86
C ILE A 6 -1.20 -3.52 2.99
N VAL A 7 -1.64 -4.71 3.40
CA VAL A 7 -3.04 -5.06 3.59
C VAL A 7 -3.25 -5.24 5.09
N ARG A 8 -3.94 -4.30 5.71
CA ARG A 8 -4.25 -4.32 7.13
C ARG A 8 -5.71 -4.68 7.35
N ASP A 9 -5.96 -5.66 8.20
CA ASP A 9 -7.30 -6.01 8.64
C ASP A 9 -7.82 -4.97 9.66
N ARG A 10 -9.02 -4.43 9.45
CA ARG A 10 -9.60 -3.38 10.32
C ARG A 10 -10.00 -3.89 11.70
N GLU A 11 -10.42 -5.14 11.79
CA GLU A 11 -10.98 -5.72 13.01
C GLU A 11 -9.88 -6.21 13.95
N THR A 12 -8.87 -6.87 13.39
CA THR A 12 -7.77 -7.50 14.13
C THR A 12 -6.49 -6.65 14.14
N GLY A 13 -6.34 -5.73 13.19
CA GLY A 13 -5.11 -4.98 13.00
C GLY A 13 -3.97 -5.77 12.36
N GLU A 14 -4.19 -7.01 11.94
CA GLU A 14 -3.18 -7.85 11.30
C GLU A 14 -2.73 -7.25 9.96
N GLU A 15 -1.42 -7.18 9.72
CA GLU A 15 -0.85 -6.66 8.48
C GLU A 15 -0.22 -7.77 7.64
N LYS A 16 -0.57 -7.78 6.35
CA LYS A 16 0.04 -8.62 5.32
C LYS A 16 0.80 -7.76 4.33
N TYR A 17 1.95 -8.26 3.91
CA TYR A 17 2.86 -7.55 3.02
C TYR A 17 3.05 -8.32 1.72
N ILE A 18 2.73 -7.68 0.59
CA ILE A 18 2.98 -8.21 -0.75
C ILE A 18 4.12 -7.40 -1.35
N LYS A 19 5.26 -8.06 -1.58
CA LYS A 19 6.53 -7.46 -2.04
C LYS A 19 6.88 -7.93 -3.46
N GLY A 20 7.88 -7.28 -4.06
CA GLY A 20 8.41 -7.67 -5.38
C GLY A 20 7.54 -7.21 -6.55
N LEU A 21 6.58 -6.31 -6.29
CA LEU A 21 5.74 -5.70 -7.31
C LEU A 21 6.38 -4.41 -7.82
N ASN A 22 6.15 -4.09 -9.09
CA ASN A 22 6.38 -2.75 -9.59
C ASN A 22 5.20 -1.83 -9.18
N ARG A 23 5.27 -0.55 -9.55
CA ARG A 23 4.22 0.42 -9.22
C ARG A 23 2.84 0.00 -9.72
N ALA A 24 2.72 -0.29 -11.01
CA ALA A 24 1.44 -0.57 -11.65
C ALA A 24 0.80 -1.85 -11.11
N ASP A 25 1.62 -2.87 -10.83
CA ASP A 25 1.13 -4.12 -10.23
C ASP A 25 0.77 -3.93 -8.75
N SER A 26 1.48 -3.07 -8.03
CA SER A 26 1.11 -2.68 -6.66
C SER A 26 -0.22 -1.95 -6.61
N GLU A 27 -0.48 -1.03 -7.56
CA GLU A 27 -1.75 -0.31 -7.69
C GLU A 27 -2.92 -1.26 -8.01
N LYS A 28 -2.71 -2.24 -8.90
CA LYS A 28 -3.73 -3.27 -9.22
C LYS A 28 -4.02 -4.19 -8.03
N GLU A 29 -2.99 -4.65 -7.34
CA GLU A 29 -3.13 -5.49 -6.17
C GLU A 29 -3.80 -4.72 -5.03
N ALA A 30 -3.39 -3.46 -4.81
CA ALA A 30 -4.01 -2.60 -3.81
C ALA A 30 -5.51 -2.40 -4.08
N LEU A 31 -5.88 -2.11 -5.33
CA LEU A 31 -7.28 -1.99 -5.75
C LEU A 31 -8.06 -3.30 -5.57
N THR A 32 -7.42 -4.45 -5.79
CA THR A 32 -8.07 -5.76 -5.65
C THR A 32 -8.36 -6.07 -4.18
N GLN A 33 -7.40 -5.82 -3.30
CA GLN A 33 -7.56 -6.03 -1.85
C GLN A 33 -8.50 -5.00 -1.21
N ALA A 34 -8.53 -3.76 -1.73
CA ALA A 34 -9.39 -2.68 -1.26
C ALA A 34 -10.90 -2.92 -1.48
N ARG A 35 -11.26 -3.85 -2.38
CA ARG A 35 -12.67 -4.26 -2.58
C ARG A 35 -13.26 -4.94 -1.34
N ASP A 36 -12.42 -5.45 -0.45
CA ASP A 36 -12.83 -6.01 0.81
C ASP A 36 -13.02 -4.90 1.84
N ALA A 37 -14.26 -4.62 2.22
CA ALA A 37 -14.61 -3.53 3.14
C ALA A 37 -13.97 -3.68 4.54
N GLY A 38 -13.54 -4.89 4.91
CA GLY A 38 -12.82 -5.17 6.15
C GLY A 38 -11.34 -4.80 6.13
N LYS A 39 -10.79 -4.43 4.97
CA LYS A 39 -9.36 -4.18 4.81
C LYS A 39 -9.03 -2.70 4.64
N GLN A 40 -7.82 -2.35 5.06
CA GLN A 40 -7.15 -1.10 4.80
C GLN A 40 -5.93 -1.42 3.96
N VAL A 41 -5.89 -0.91 2.73
CA VAL A 41 -4.82 -1.21 1.78
C VAL A 41 -4.06 0.05 1.41
N TYR A 42 -2.74 -0.01 1.51
CA TYR A 42 -1.87 1.10 1.14
C TYR A 42 -0.56 0.58 0.57
N ILE A 43 0.08 1.35 -0.30
CA ILE A 43 1.34 0.96 -0.92
C ILE A 43 2.45 1.76 -0.25
N SER A 44 3.49 1.10 0.25
CA SER A 44 4.74 1.76 0.61
C SER A 44 5.73 1.61 -0.53
N TRP A 45 6.52 2.64 -0.79
CA TRP A 45 7.62 2.60 -1.76
C TRP A 45 8.92 3.05 -1.09
N ALA A 46 10.02 2.51 -1.59
CA ALA A 46 11.37 2.93 -1.23
C ALA A 46 12.26 3.01 -2.47
N ASP A 47 13.05 4.06 -2.60
CA ASP A 47 14.04 4.20 -3.65
C ASP A 47 15.44 3.75 -3.21
N ALA A 48 16.36 3.63 -4.17
CA ALA A 48 17.73 3.21 -3.90
C ALA A 48 18.55 4.26 -3.14
N ASN A 49 18.06 5.49 -3.03
CA ASN A 49 18.69 6.58 -2.29
C ASN A 49 18.19 6.66 -0.84
N GLY A 50 17.39 5.69 -0.39
CA GLY A 50 16.83 5.63 0.96
C GLY A 50 15.62 6.53 1.17
N ARG A 51 15.04 7.12 0.12
CA ARG A 51 13.76 7.84 0.23
C ARG A 51 12.63 6.83 0.26
N SER A 52 11.66 7.07 1.11
CA SER A 52 10.47 6.25 1.20
C SER A 52 9.23 7.12 1.31
N GLY A 53 8.10 6.54 0.93
CA GLY A 53 6.81 7.16 1.12
C GLY A 53 5.69 6.15 0.92
N TYR A 54 4.49 6.68 0.78
CA TYR A 54 3.29 5.92 0.56
C TYR A 54 2.60 6.36 -0.74
N LEU A 55 1.75 5.48 -1.25
CA LEU A 55 0.84 5.71 -2.35
C LEU A 55 -0.57 5.30 -1.89
N ASN A 56 -1.51 6.21 -2.07
CA ASN A 56 -2.95 5.98 -1.92
C ASN A 56 -3.66 6.33 -3.24
N ARG A 57 -5.00 6.27 -3.25
CA ARG A 57 -5.80 6.53 -4.45
C ARG A 57 -5.58 7.93 -5.05
N ASP A 58 -5.20 8.90 -4.22
CA ASP A 58 -4.98 10.30 -4.61
C ASP A 58 -3.53 10.57 -5.08
N GLY A 59 -2.62 9.61 -4.88
CA GLY A 59 -1.24 9.68 -5.36
C GLY A 59 -0.19 9.42 -4.28
N MET A 60 1.01 9.98 -4.50
CA MET A 60 2.13 9.84 -3.56
C MET A 60 1.92 10.74 -2.34
N THR A 61 2.19 10.21 -1.15
CA THR A 61 2.14 10.94 0.12
C THR A 61 3.25 10.47 1.05
N ASP A 62 3.82 11.40 1.80
CA ASP A 62 4.79 11.15 2.88
C ASP A 62 4.12 10.70 4.18
N LYS A 63 2.80 10.87 4.29
CA LYS A 63 2.03 10.42 5.45
C LYS A 63 1.55 9.00 5.23
N CYS A 64 1.59 8.19 6.30
CA CYS A 64 0.86 6.93 6.32
C CYS A 64 -0.62 7.25 6.05
N PRO A 65 -1.19 6.80 4.94
CA PRO A 65 -2.50 7.25 4.52
C PRO A 65 -3.55 6.74 5.52
N GLY A 66 -4.24 7.68 6.18
CA GLY A 66 -5.37 7.36 7.05
C GLY A 66 -6.58 6.85 6.27
N GLU A 67 -6.69 7.23 4.99
CA GLU A 67 -7.63 6.67 4.03
C GLU A 67 -6.90 5.69 3.11
N PRO A 68 -7.12 4.38 3.30
CA PRO A 68 -6.60 3.36 2.41
C PRO A 68 -7.29 3.44 1.05
N TRP A 69 -6.67 2.78 0.07
CA TRP A 69 -7.16 2.63 -1.30
C TRP A 69 -8.63 2.22 -1.39
#